data_AF-A0A0P1F361-F1
#
_entry.id   AF-A0A0P1F361-F1
#
_cell.length_a   1.000
_cell.length_b   1.000
_cell.length_c   1.000
_cell.angle_alpha   90.00
_cell.angle_beta   90.00
_cell.angle_gamma   90.00
#
_symmetry.space_group_name_H-M   'P 1'
#
loop_
_entity.id
_entity.type
_entity.pdbx_description
1 polymer ?
#
loop_
_entity_poly.entity_id
_entity_poly.type
_entity_poly.pdbx_seq_one_letter_code
_entity_poly.pdbx_strand_id
1 'polypeptide(L)'
;MRDPLKVVDEIETLVNEQQVGFFILADEEPTINRRKFIQFCEELIKRDLPSRVEWGINTRVTDIMRDKELLPLYRKAGLVHVSLGTEAAAQLKLDQFNKETRVEENKEAIRLLREADIFTEAQFIVGLDNETPETLEETFQMAWDWQPDLANWAMYTPWPFTPLFQEMKDKVEIFDFSKYNFVTPIMAPDAMDRATLLDRVMHNYRRFYSRKALWHYPWRGTGYRRKYLLGCLKAFAKAGFARTFYDLGKANYWGPQSKEGVNFNFDRTRTIAPAQMDDWLSTADIASAKRARKKALDTKELVIPACGGGTEQAKELL
;
A
#
# COMPACT_ATOMS: atom_id res chain seq x y z
N MET A 1 17.31 14.99 -5.37
CA MET A 1 17.49 13.77 -6.20
C MET A 1 18.96 13.62 -6.59
N ARG A 2 19.55 12.49 -6.23
CA ARG A 2 21.00 12.19 -6.36
C ARG A 2 21.42 11.99 -7.83
N ASP A 3 22.71 11.83 -8.04
CA ASP A 3 23.30 11.47 -9.34
C ASP A 3 23.19 9.94 -9.55
N PRO A 4 22.50 9.46 -10.59
CA PRO A 4 22.34 8.03 -10.86
C PRO A 4 23.67 7.25 -10.87
N LEU A 5 24.73 7.81 -11.43
CA LEU A 5 26.02 7.12 -11.57
C LEU A 5 26.65 6.86 -10.19
N LYS A 6 26.62 7.87 -9.31
CA LYS A 6 27.14 7.75 -7.94
C LYS A 6 26.35 6.74 -7.11
N VAL A 7 25.03 6.63 -7.36
CA VAL A 7 24.20 5.61 -6.69
C VAL A 7 24.60 4.21 -7.17
N VAL A 8 24.87 4.03 -8.47
CA VAL A 8 25.37 2.74 -8.98
C VAL A 8 26.75 2.41 -8.45
N ASP A 9 27.64 3.41 -8.29
CA ASP A 9 28.95 3.21 -7.65
C ASP A 9 28.79 2.65 -6.22
N GLU A 10 27.88 3.23 -5.43
CA GLU A 10 27.59 2.75 -4.07
C GLU A 10 27.02 1.33 -4.06
N ILE A 11 26.09 1.02 -4.97
CA ILE A 11 25.52 -0.32 -5.11
C ILE A 11 26.62 -1.32 -5.48
N GLU A 12 27.48 -0.99 -6.44
CA GLU A 12 28.58 -1.85 -6.86
C GLU A 12 29.56 -2.13 -5.71
N THR A 13 29.90 -1.11 -4.91
CA THR A 13 30.68 -1.30 -3.67
C THR A 13 29.99 -2.28 -2.72
N LEU A 14 28.70 -2.12 -2.45
CA LEU A 14 27.95 -3.03 -1.58
C LEU A 14 27.92 -4.47 -2.12
N VAL A 15 27.78 -4.64 -3.43
CA VAL A 15 27.76 -5.95 -4.09
C VAL A 15 29.14 -6.61 -4.05
N ASN A 16 30.22 -5.83 -4.22
CA ASN A 16 31.59 -6.33 -4.23
C ASN A 16 32.13 -6.62 -2.83
N GLU A 17 31.93 -5.71 -1.89
CA GLU A 17 32.55 -5.76 -0.57
C GLU A 17 31.68 -6.48 0.46
N GLN A 18 30.35 -6.34 0.36
CA GLN A 18 29.40 -6.86 1.34
C GLN A 18 28.52 -8.00 0.81
N GLN A 19 28.73 -8.39 -0.46
CA GLN A 19 27.98 -9.48 -1.11
C GLN A 19 26.45 -9.27 -1.05
N VAL A 20 26.01 -8.02 -1.13
CA VAL A 20 24.59 -7.69 -1.18
C VAL A 20 23.98 -8.28 -2.45
N GLY A 21 23.05 -9.22 -2.29
CA GLY A 21 22.33 -9.86 -3.39
C GLY A 21 20.94 -9.27 -3.67
N PHE A 22 20.42 -8.43 -2.76
CA PHE A 22 19.13 -7.77 -2.92
C PHE A 22 19.07 -6.44 -2.18
N PHE A 23 18.48 -5.40 -2.79
CA PHE A 23 18.20 -4.13 -2.12
C PHE A 23 16.83 -3.56 -2.49
N ILE A 24 16.33 -2.62 -1.69
CA ILE A 24 15.11 -1.87 -1.97
C ILE A 24 15.46 -0.39 -2.01
N LEU A 25 15.04 0.33 -3.05
CA LEU A 25 15.15 1.80 -3.05
C LEU A 25 14.12 2.36 -2.07
N ALA A 26 14.60 3.10 -1.08
CA ALA A 26 13.78 3.66 0.00
C ALA A 26 13.06 4.96 -0.40
N ASP A 27 13.35 5.54 -1.56
CA ASP A 27 12.65 6.72 -2.07
C ASP A 27 11.14 6.42 -2.21
N GLU A 28 10.30 7.38 -1.80
CA GLU A 28 8.83 7.25 -1.93
C GLU A 28 8.39 7.27 -3.41
N GLU A 29 9.13 7.96 -4.26
CA GLU A 29 8.86 8.10 -5.69
C GLU A 29 10.16 7.99 -6.52
N PRO A 30 10.75 6.78 -6.61
CA PRO A 30 12.05 6.61 -7.27
C PRO A 30 11.99 6.94 -8.77
N THR A 31 10.81 6.83 -9.38
CA THR A 31 10.58 7.00 -10.81
C THR A 31 10.17 8.44 -11.19
N ILE A 32 10.05 9.38 -10.25
CA ILE A 32 9.53 10.74 -10.51
C ILE A 32 10.31 11.46 -11.63
N ASN A 33 11.64 11.30 -11.65
CA ASN A 33 12.48 11.78 -12.74
C ASN A 33 12.82 10.62 -13.68
N ARG A 34 11.90 10.38 -14.61
CA ARG A 34 12.00 9.31 -15.59
C ARG A 34 13.36 9.23 -16.29
N ARG A 35 13.94 10.38 -16.70
CA ARG A 35 15.24 10.40 -17.39
C ARG A 35 16.37 9.87 -16.49
N LYS A 36 16.44 10.34 -15.25
CA LYS A 36 17.46 9.86 -14.30
C LYS A 36 17.25 8.39 -13.92
N PHE A 37 16.01 7.94 -13.81
CA PHE A 37 15.69 6.54 -13.53
C PHE A 37 16.09 5.62 -14.68
N ILE A 38 15.87 6.03 -15.93
CA ILE A 38 16.37 5.31 -17.11
C ILE A 38 17.90 5.23 -17.09
N GLN A 39 18.60 6.34 -16.83
CA GLN A 39 20.06 6.37 -16.72
C GLN A 39 20.58 5.43 -15.62
N PHE A 40 19.90 5.37 -14.49
CA PHE A 40 20.20 4.41 -13.41
C PHE A 40 20.08 2.97 -13.90
N CYS A 41 18.97 2.60 -14.55
CA CYS A 41 18.75 1.28 -15.12
C CYS A 41 19.78 0.90 -16.18
N GLU A 42 20.10 1.83 -17.09
CA GLU A 42 21.10 1.62 -18.14
C GLU A 42 22.50 1.41 -17.57
N GLU A 43 22.88 2.17 -16.54
CA GLU A 43 24.18 2.03 -15.90
C GLU A 43 24.31 0.71 -15.14
N LEU A 44 23.25 0.26 -14.45
CA LEU A 44 23.22 -1.09 -13.84
C LEU A 44 23.48 -2.18 -14.90
N ILE A 45 22.78 -2.12 -16.03
CA ILE A 45 22.92 -3.08 -17.13
C ILE A 45 24.33 -3.04 -17.71
N LYS A 46 24.87 -1.83 -17.93
CA LYS A 46 26.20 -1.63 -18.52
C LYS A 46 27.31 -2.25 -17.67
N ARG A 47 27.15 -2.28 -16.35
CA ARG A 47 28.10 -2.90 -15.41
C ARG A 47 27.83 -4.38 -15.12
N ASP A 48 26.87 -4.99 -15.83
CA ASP A 48 26.42 -6.36 -15.59
C ASP A 48 25.99 -6.64 -14.13
N LEU A 49 25.55 -5.62 -13.40
CA LEU A 49 25.10 -5.79 -12.02
C LEU A 49 23.85 -6.68 -11.87
N PRO A 50 22.89 -6.71 -12.81
CA PRO A 50 21.71 -7.58 -12.70
C PRO A 50 22.02 -9.08 -12.62
N SER A 51 23.23 -9.52 -12.97
CA SER A 51 23.66 -10.92 -12.79
C SER A 51 24.02 -11.25 -11.33
N ARG A 52 24.22 -10.23 -10.49
CA ARG A 52 24.73 -10.33 -9.11
C ARG A 52 23.80 -9.76 -8.06
N VAL A 53 23.01 -8.76 -8.42
CA VAL A 53 22.09 -8.06 -7.50
C VAL A 53 20.75 -7.79 -8.16
N GLU A 54 19.69 -8.06 -7.39
CA GLU A 54 18.31 -7.78 -7.77
C GLU A 54 17.72 -6.74 -6.83
N TRP A 55 16.63 -6.08 -7.22
CA TRP A 55 16.09 -5.01 -6.39
C TRP A 55 14.59 -4.81 -6.53
N GLY A 56 14.06 -4.05 -5.59
CA GLY A 56 12.66 -3.64 -5.57
C GLY A 56 12.44 -2.17 -5.28
N ILE A 57 11.20 -1.73 -5.55
CA ILE A 57 10.74 -0.35 -5.30
C ILE A 57 9.32 -0.34 -4.75
N ASN A 58 8.97 0.75 -4.07
CA ASN A 58 7.60 1.18 -3.86
C ASN A 58 7.30 2.30 -4.87
N THR A 59 6.14 2.26 -5.53
CA THR A 59 5.75 3.31 -6.50
C THR A 59 4.22 3.40 -6.65
N ARG A 60 3.74 4.43 -7.35
CA ARG A 60 2.32 4.56 -7.70
C ARG A 60 1.96 3.85 -8.99
N VAL A 61 0.70 3.46 -9.07
CA VAL A 61 0.08 2.90 -10.29
C VAL A 61 0.22 3.84 -11.48
N THR A 62 0.06 5.14 -11.28
CA THR A 62 0.24 6.16 -12.33
C THR A 62 1.64 6.14 -12.95
N ASP A 63 2.68 5.84 -12.17
CA ASP A 63 4.05 5.76 -12.70
C ASP A 63 4.25 4.51 -13.55
N ILE A 64 3.64 3.38 -13.15
CA ILE A 64 3.66 2.15 -13.96
C ILE A 64 2.93 2.37 -15.28
N MET A 65 1.77 3.02 -15.26
CA MET A 65 1.00 3.31 -16.47
C MET A 65 1.76 4.23 -17.42
N ARG A 66 2.45 5.26 -16.88
CA ARG A 66 3.33 6.15 -17.64
C ARG A 66 4.49 5.40 -18.29
N ASP A 67 5.09 4.46 -17.56
CA ASP A 67 6.32 3.77 -17.94
C ASP A 67 6.09 2.34 -18.47
N LYS A 68 4.87 2.01 -18.92
CA LYS A 68 4.47 0.67 -19.40
C LYS A 68 5.44 0.07 -20.43
N GLU A 69 5.99 0.90 -21.32
CA GLU A 69 6.94 0.48 -22.37
C GLU A 69 8.37 0.28 -21.85
N LEU A 70 8.68 0.79 -20.66
CA LEU A 70 9.98 0.70 -20.01
C LEU A 70 10.08 -0.46 -19.01
N LEU A 71 8.97 -1.12 -18.68
CA LEU A 71 9.00 -2.28 -17.77
C LEU A 71 9.98 -3.38 -18.20
N PRO A 72 10.14 -3.71 -19.51
CA PRO A 72 11.17 -4.65 -19.93
C PRO A 72 12.60 -4.16 -19.66
N LEU A 73 12.86 -2.86 -19.80
CA LEU A 73 14.15 -2.26 -19.45
C LEU A 73 14.39 -2.37 -17.94
N TYR A 74 13.38 -2.04 -17.12
CA TYR A 74 13.47 -2.12 -15.67
C TYR A 74 13.76 -3.55 -15.21
N ARG A 75 13.05 -4.52 -15.79
CA ARG A 75 13.28 -5.95 -15.52
C ARG A 75 14.70 -6.38 -15.88
N LYS A 76 15.20 -5.93 -17.04
CA LYS A 76 16.57 -6.20 -17.49
C LYS A 76 17.63 -5.57 -16.56
N ALA A 77 17.32 -4.42 -15.97
CA ALA A 77 18.16 -3.77 -14.97
C ALA A 77 18.11 -4.41 -13.58
N GLY A 78 17.41 -5.53 -13.41
CA GLY A 78 17.34 -6.26 -12.14
C GLY A 78 16.17 -5.86 -11.24
N LEU A 79 15.23 -5.03 -11.71
CA LEU A 79 14.00 -4.78 -10.97
C LEU A 79 13.14 -6.04 -10.98
N VAL A 80 12.95 -6.63 -9.82
CA VAL A 80 12.19 -7.88 -9.67
C VAL A 80 11.00 -7.76 -8.73
N HIS A 81 10.91 -6.70 -7.92
CA HIS A 81 9.85 -6.51 -6.94
C HIS A 81 9.27 -5.09 -6.98
N VAL A 82 7.97 -4.96 -7.19
CA VAL A 82 7.26 -3.67 -7.15
C VAL A 82 6.10 -3.77 -6.17
N SER A 83 6.14 -2.91 -5.16
CA SER A 83 5.02 -2.71 -4.24
C SER A 83 4.24 -1.47 -4.66
N LEU A 84 2.94 -1.67 -4.91
CA LEU A 84 2.02 -0.62 -5.33
C LEU A 84 1.19 -0.16 -4.13
N GLY A 85 1.31 1.12 -3.80
CA GLY A 85 0.35 1.78 -2.92
C GLY A 85 -0.98 1.90 -3.65
N THR A 86 -1.93 1.03 -3.32
CA THR A 86 -3.28 1.07 -3.89
C THR A 86 -4.17 1.85 -2.93
N GLU A 87 -4.54 3.07 -3.31
CA GLU A 87 -5.34 3.95 -2.46
C GLU A 87 -6.73 3.34 -2.20
N ALA A 88 -7.07 3.13 -0.92
CA ALA A 88 -8.39 2.69 -0.50
C ALA A 88 -9.42 3.83 -0.63
N ALA A 89 -10.11 3.85 -1.77
CA ALA A 89 -11.53 3.56 -1.90
C ALA A 89 -12.61 4.26 -1.03
N ALA A 90 -12.34 5.27 -0.19
CA ALA A 90 -13.37 5.83 0.69
C ALA A 90 -13.64 7.33 0.50
N GLN A 91 -14.21 7.72 -0.65
CA GLN A 91 -15.04 8.93 -0.79
C GLN A 91 -15.95 8.75 -2.03
N LEU A 92 -17.15 9.37 -2.08
CA LEU A 92 -18.32 8.87 -2.83
C LEU A 92 -18.82 9.77 -4.01
N LYS A 93 -19.23 9.10 -5.10
CA LYS A 93 -19.94 9.51 -6.34
C LYS A 93 -19.12 10.11 -7.49
N LEU A 94 -18.57 11.32 -7.42
CA LEU A 94 -17.57 11.77 -8.41
C LEU A 94 -16.28 10.96 -8.26
N ASP A 95 -15.98 10.63 -7.01
CA ASP A 95 -14.96 9.67 -6.63
C ASP A 95 -15.32 8.24 -7.05
N GLN A 96 -16.58 7.86 -7.26
CA GLN A 96 -16.88 6.50 -7.76
C GLN A 96 -16.41 6.30 -9.19
N PHE A 97 -16.65 7.25 -10.09
CA PHE A 97 -16.17 7.15 -11.47
C PHE A 97 -14.64 7.25 -11.55
N ASN A 98 -14.03 8.16 -10.77
CA ASN A 98 -12.58 8.23 -10.64
C ASN A 98 -12.00 6.98 -9.96
N LYS A 99 -12.71 6.37 -9.01
CA LYS A 99 -12.34 5.12 -8.34
C LYS A 99 -12.46 3.94 -9.28
N GLU A 100 -13.50 3.83 -10.10
CA GLU A 100 -13.64 2.80 -11.13
C GLU A 100 -12.48 2.89 -12.14
N THR A 101 -12.18 4.09 -12.63
CA THR A 101 -11.03 4.34 -13.51
C THR A 101 -9.72 3.91 -12.83
N ARG A 102 -9.54 4.29 -11.56
CA ARG A 102 -8.39 3.89 -10.75
C ARG A 102 -8.32 2.39 -10.50
N VAL A 103 -9.44 1.71 -10.29
CA VAL A 103 -9.53 0.25 -10.08
C VAL A 103 -9.06 -0.49 -11.34
N GLU A 104 -9.50 -0.04 -12.52
CA GLU A 104 -9.05 -0.60 -13.78
C GLU A 104 -7.55 -0.31 -14.03
N GLU A 105 -7.07 0.89 -13.71
CA GLU A 105 -5.63 1.21 -13.79
C GLU A 105 -4.80 0.36 -12.82
N ASN A 106 -5.28 0.10 -11.60
CA ASN A 106 -4.62 -0.79 -10.63
C ASN A 106 -4.50 -2.21 -11.21
N LYS A 107 -5.60 -2.74 -11.74
CA LYS A 107 -5.65 -4.07 -12.35
C LYS A 107 -4.70 -4.17 -13.54
N GLU A 108 -4.70 -3.16 -14.39
CA GLU A 108 -3.84 -3.11 -15.57
C GLU A 108 -2.36 -2.98 -15.21
N ALA A 109 -2.00 -2.12 -14.26
CA ALA A 109 -0.62 -1.99 -13.79
C ALA A 109 -0.10 -3.31 -13.20
N ILE A 110 -0.91 -4.00 -12.39
CA ILE A 110 -0.58 -5.31 -11.84
C ILE A 110 -0.38 -6.34 -12.97
N ARG A 111 -1.24 -6.32 -14.00
CA ARG A 111 -1.10 -7.21 -15.17
C ARG A 111 0.20 -6.93 -15.92
N LEU A 112 0.50 -5.67 -16.21
CA LEU A 112 1.69 -5.23 -16.96
C LEU A 112 3.00 -5.62 -16.24
N LEU A 113 3.10 -5.36 -14.93
CA LEU A 113 4.25 -5.77 -14.13
C LEU A 113 4.44 -7.29 -14.16
N ARG A 114 3.36 -8.03 -14.01
CA ARG A 114 3.36 -9.49 -14.06
C ARG A 114 3.77 -10.02 -15.44
N GLU A 115 3.37 -9.38 -16.53
CA GLU A 115 3.79 -9.76 -17.89
C GLU A 115 5.26 -9.46 -18.14
N ALA A 116 5.82 -8.44 -17.50
CA ALA A 116 7.24 -8.12 -17.51
C ALA A 116 8.09 -9.03 -16.59
N ASP A 117 7.56 -10.12 -16.02
CA ASP A 117 8.22 -10.99 -15.04
C ASP A 117 8.71 -10.24 -13.78
N ILE A 118 7.99 -9.19 -13.40
CA ILE A 118 8.21 -8.43 -12.15
C ILE A 118 7.19 -8.89 -11.11
N PHE A 119 7.67 -9.24 -9.93
CA PHE A 119 6.85 -9.64 -8.80
C PHE A 119 6.09 -8.44 -8.25
N THR A 120 4.78 -8.57 -8.07
CA THR A 120 3.92 -7.43 -7.70
C THR A 120 3.24 -7.62 -6.35
N GLU A 121 3.40 -6.64 -5.46
CA GLU A 121 2.68 -6.54 -4.19
C GLU A 121 1.65 -5.40 -4.27
N ALA A 122 0.39 -5.67 -3.90
CA ALA A 122 -0.63 -4.63 -3.72
C ALA A 122 -0.79 -4.29 -2.24
N GLN A 123 -0.68 -3.01 -1.90
CA GLN A 123 -0.76 -2.51 -0.53
C GLN A 123 -2.04 -1.70 -0.32
N PHE A 124 -2.89 -2.17 0.58
CA PHE A 124 -4.15 -1.55 0.97
C PHE A 124 -4.01 -0.97 2.37
N ILE A 125 -4.46 0.26 2.55
CA ILE A 125 -4.62 0.86 3.88
C ILE A 125 -6.06 0.58 4.33
N VAL A 126 -6.22 0.02 5.52
CA VAL A 126 -7.52 -0.33 6.10
C VAL A 126 -7.62 0.12 7.55
N GLY A 127 -8.84 0.18 8.08
CA GLY A 127 -9.06 0.52 9.48
C GLY A 127 -9.04 2.02 9.75
N LEU A 128 -9.32 2.82 8.71
CA LEU A 128 -9.74 4.21 8.86
C LEU A 128 -11.08 4.28 9.60
N ASP A 129 -11.46 5.48 10.03
CA ASP A 129 -12.65 5.69 10.85
C ASP A 129 -13.95 5.23 10.19
N ASN A 130 -14.05 5.38 8.87
CA ASN A 130 -15.16 4.97 8.03
C ASN A 130 -15.11 3.51 7.56
N GLU A 131 -14.13 2.71 8.00
CA GLU A 131 -14.00 1.32 7.60
C GLU A 131 -15.14 0.47 8.20
N THR A 132 -15.80 -0.30 7.34
CA THR A 132 -16.86 -1.24 7.73
C THR A 132 -16.49 -2.68 7.36
N PRO A 133 -17.19 -3.69 7.92
CA PRO A 133 -17.06 -5.07 7.49
C PRO A 133 -17.17 -5.28 5.98
N GLU A 134 -18.05 -4.51 5.34
CA GLU A 134 -18.36 -4.58 3.91
C GLU A 134 -17.22 -4.00 3.08
N THR A 135 -16.66 -2.84 3.48
CA THR A 135 -15.52 -2.22 2.76
C THR A 135 -14.25 -3.09 2.83
N LEU A 136 -14.04 -3.80 3.95
CA LEU A 136 -12.96 -4.79 4.07
C LEU A 136 -13.15 -6.00 3.13
N GLU A 137 -14.40 -6.42 2.91
CA GLU A 137 -14.72 -7.48 1.95
C GLU A 137 -14.55 -6.98 0.51
N GLU A 138 -15.00 -5.77 0.18
CA GLU A 138 -14.76 -5.13 -1.11
C GLU A 138 -13.26 -5.06 -1.42
N THR A 139 -12.45 -4.67 -0.44
CA THR A 139 -10.99 -4.61 -0.55
C THR A 139 -10.39 -5.99 -0.86
N PHE A 140 -10.91 -7.04 -0.23
CA PHE A 140 -10.50 -8.40 -0.59
C PHE A 140 -10.91 -8.77 -2.00
N GLN A 141 -12.14 -8.45 -2.42
CA GLN A 141 -12.61 -8.77 -3.78
C GLN A 141 -11.77 -8.05 -4.83
N MET A 142 -11.38 -6.79 -4.59
CA MET A 142 -10.43 -6.06 -5.44
C MET A 142 -9.07 -6.76 -5.51
N ALA A 143 -8.46 -7.10 -4.36
CA ALA A 143 -7.19 -7.83 -4.33
C ALA A 143 -7.29 -9.18 -5.05
N TRP A 144 -8.41 -9.88 -4.90
CA TRP A 144 -8.64 -11.14 -5.59
C TRP A 144 -8.88 -10.96 -7.09
N ASP A 145 -9.56 -9.92 -7.54
CA ASP A 145 -9.76 -9.67 -8.97
C ASP A 145 -8.46 -9.26 -9.67
N TRP A 146 -7.69 -8.35 -9.06
CA TRP A 146 -6.44 -7.84 -9.64
C TRP A 146 -5.33 -8.89 -9.69
N GLN A 147 -5.41 -9.90 -8.83
CA GLN A 147 -4.47 -11.01 -8.79
C GLN A 147 -2.99 -10.57 -8.67
N PRO A 148 -2.62 -9.71 -7.70
CA PRO A 148 -1.21 -9.43 -7.40
C PRO A 148 -0.53 -10.69 -6.85
N ASP A 149 0.79 -10.74 -6.84
CA ASP A 149 1.55 -11.88 -6.30
C ASP A 149 1.44 -11.91 -4.77
N LEU A 150 1.52 -10.74 -4.12
CA LEU A 150 1.23 -10.52 -2.70
C LEU A 150 0.17 -9.43 -2.51
N ALA A 151 -0.58 -9.55 -1.42
CA ALA A 151 -1.47 -8.50 -0.93
C ALA A 151 -1.14 -8.19 0.52
N ASN A 152 -1.11 -6.91 0.86
CA ASN A 152 -0.84 -6.40 2.20
C ASN A 152 -1.99 -5.49 2.64
N TRP A 153 -2.63 -5.81 3.75
CA TRP A 153 -3.65 -4.98 4.40
C TRP A 153 -3.00 -4.30 5.60
N ALA A 154 -2.43 -3.13 5.37
CA ALA A 154 -1.80 -2.32 6.40
C ALA A 154 -2.89 -1.61 7.21
N MET A 155 -2.94 -1.86 8.52
CA MET A 155 -3.83 -1.13 9.41
C MET A 155 -3.32 0.30 9.58
N TYR A 156 -4.20 1.26 9.36
CA TYR A 156 -3.87 2.66 9.43
C TYR A 156 -3.31 3.01 10.81
N THR A 157 -2.14 3.65 10.78
CA THR A 157 -1.42 4.09 11.97
C THR A 157 -1.35 5.62 11.93
N PRO A 158 -2.04 6.32 12.83
CA PRO A 158 -2.11 7.78 12.82
C PRO A 158 -0.81 8.37 13.37
N TRP A 159 0.12 8.70 12.49
CA TRP A 159 1.39 9.31 12.88
C TRP A 159 1.20 10.77 13.31
N PRO A 160 1.66 11.21 14.49
CA PRO A 160 1.22 12.50 15.03
C PRO A 160 1.68 13.75 14.27
N PHE A 161 2.64 13.60 13.36
CA PHE A 161 3.13 14.68 12.49
C PHE A 161 2.34 14.78 11.16
N THR A 162 1.31 13.96 10.96
CA THR A 162 0.51 13.97 9.73
C THR A 162 -0.71 14.88 9.86
N PRO A 163 -1.14 15.57 8.80
CA PRO A 163 -2.39 16.35 8.82
C PRO A 163 -3.60 15.51 9.22
N LEU A 164 -3.63 14.25 8.76
CA LEU A 164 -4.72 13.32 9.05
C LEU A 164 -4.78 12.92 10.53
N PHE A 165 -3.65 12.91 11.23
CA PHE A 165 -3.66 12.75 12.69
C PHE A 165 -4.40 13.89 13.37
N GLN A 166 -4.27 15.14 12.91
CA GLN A 166 -4.96 16.27 13.55
C GLN A 166 -6.48 16.17 13.42
N GLU A 167 -6.96 15.63 12.30
CA GLU A 167 -8.38 15.40 12.06
C GLU A 167 -8.94 14.26 12.92
N MET A 168 -8.10 13.26 13.24
CA MET A 168 -8.50 12.07 13.97
C MET A 168 -7.92 11.94 15.38
N LYS A 169 -7.25 12.98 15.90
CA LYS A 169 -6.52 12.93 17.18
C LYS A 169 -7.41 12.51 18.34
N ASP A 170 -8.67 12.92 18.32
CA ASP A 170 -9.65 12.62 19.37
C ASP A 170 -10.03 11.13 19.40
N LYS A 171 -9.76 10.39 18.30
CA LYS A 171 -9.94 8.93 18.19
C LYS A 171 -8.65 8.15 18.46
N VAL A 172 -7.50 8.82 18.60
CA VAL A 172 -6.22 8.15 18.91
C VAL A 172 -6.07 7.99 20.41
N GLU A 173 -6.37 6.78 20.89
CA GLU A 173 -6.31 6.47 22.33
C GLU A 173 -4.93 5.96 22.79
N ILE A 174 -4.05 5.58 21.86
CA ILE A 174 -2.79 4.89 22.15
C ILE A 174 -1.60 5.70 21.64
N PHE A 175 -0.72 6.13 22.55
CA PHE A 175 0.51 6.88 22.24
C PHE A 175 1.79 6.07 22.46
N ASP A 176 1.66 4.75 22.64
CA ASP A 176 2.81 3.85 22.66
C ASP A 176 3.34 3.62 21.24
N PHE A 177 4.26 4.48 20.80
CA PHE A 177 4.87 4.40 19.47
C PHE A 177 5.59 3.09 19.18
N SER A 178 5.92 2.27 20.20
CA SER A 178 6.49 0.93 19.97
C SER A 178 5.51 -0.03 19.27
N LYS A 179 4.21 0.29 19.30
CA LYS A 179 3.13 -0.48 18.66
C LYS A 179 2.76 0.03 17.27
N TYR A 180 3.34 1.15 16.83
CA TYR A 180 3.04 1.79 15.55
C TYR A 180 3.78 1.07 14.41
N ASN A 181 3.26 -0.10 14.04
CA ASN A 181 3.93 -1.05 13.15
C ASN A 181 3.07 -1.52 11.96
N PHE A 182 1.96 -0.82 11.67
CA PHE A 182 1.01 -1.13 10.58
C PHE A 182 0.27 -2.48 10.69
N VAL A 183 0.55 -3.26 11.74
CA VAL A 183 -0.08 -4.56 12.04
C VAL A 183 -0.93 -4.48 13.30
N THR A 184 -0.56 -3.61 14.23
CA THR A 184 -1.34 -3.41 15.46
C THR A 184 -2.41 -2.35 15.20
N PRO A 185 -3.71 -2.63 15.43
CA PRO A 185 -4.75 -1.63 15.28
C PRO A 185 -4.64 -0.58 16.38
N ILE A 186 -4.02 0.56 16.07
CA ILE A 186 -3.90 1.70 17.00
C ILE A 186 -5.25 2.41 17.16
N MET A 187 -6.00 2.53 16.07
CA MET A 187 -7.34 3.12 16.01
C MET A 187 -8.41 2.04 15.85
N ALA A 188 -9.61 2.32 16.36
CA ALA A 188 -10.82 1.55 16.07
C ALA A 188 -11.68 2.31 15.05
N PRO A 189 -12.17 1.67 13.98
CA PRO A 189 -13.22 2.23 13.12
C PRO A 189 -14.54 2.45 13.87
N ASP A 190 -15.41 3.33 13.39
CA ASP A 190 -16.70 3.61 14.05
C ASP A 190 -17.64 2.40 13.98
N ALA A 191 -17.51 1.58 12.94
CA ALA A 191 -18.38 0.42 12.70
C ALA A 191 -17.92 -0.87 13.42
N MET A 192 -16.72 -0.91 14.01
CA MET A 192 -16.20 -2.14 14.65
C MET A 192 -15.07 -1.88 15.67
N ASP A 193 -14.90 -2.80 16.61
CA ASP A 193 -13.77 -2.73 17.54
C ASP A 193 -12.44 -3.20 16.91
N ARG A 194 -11.31 -2.90 17.58
CA ARG A 194 -9.94 -3.24 17.15
C ARG A 194 -9.74 -4.76 16.96
N ALA A 195 -10.36 -5.57 17.82
CA ALA A 195 -10.26 -7.02 17.74
C ALA A 195 -10.98 -7.56 16.50
N THR A 196 -12.16 -7.01 16.17
CA THR A 196 -12.89 -7.31 14.94
C THR A 196 -12.12 -6.87 13.71
N LEU A 197 -11.52 -5.69 13.73
CA LEU A 197 -10.67 -5.21 12.63
C LEU A 197 -9.51 -6.17 12.38
N LEU A 198 -8.73 -6.50 13.43
CA LEU A 198 -7.61 -7.45 13.32
C LEU A 198 -8.09 -8.80 12.78
N ASP A 199 -9.18 -9.35 13.33
CA ASP A 199 -9.68 -10.66 12.92
C ASP A 199 -10.10 -10.67 11.44
N ARG A 200 -10.78 -9.62 10.96
CA ARG A 200 -11.19 -9.48 9.56
C ARG A 200 -9.99 -9.31 8.63
N VAL A 201 -9.00 -8.51 9.03
CA VAL A 201 -7.74 -8.38 8.27
C VAL A 201 -7.04 -9.73 8.18
N MET A 202 -6.89 -10.45 9.30
CA MET A 202 -6.29 -11.78 9.32
C MET A 202 -7.11 -12.81 8.53
N HIS A 203 -8.44 -12.68 8.50
CA HIS A 203 -9.31 -13.48 7.64
C HIS A 203 -8.99 -13.25 6.15
N ASN A 204 -8.83 -12.00 5.72
CA ASN A 204 -8.42 -11.64 4.36
C ASN A 204 -7.05 -12.23 3.99
N TYR A 205 -6.04 -12.07 4.85
CA TYR A 205 -4.73 -12.71 4.68
C TYR A 205 -4.87 -14.22 4.49
N ARG A 206 -5.53 -14.92 5.43
CA ARG A 206 -5.69 -16.38 5.38
C ARG A 206 -6.37 -16.83 4.09
N ARG A 207 -7.47 -16.19 3.70
CA ARG A 207 -8.25 -16.54 2.50
C ARG A 207 -7.45 -16.29 1.23
N PHE A 208 -6.77 -15.15 1.12
CA PHE A 208 -5.96 -14.80 -0.05
C PHE A 208 -4.79 -15.78 -0.21
N TYR A 209 -3.97 -15.94 0.83
CA TYR A 209 -2.76 -16.76 0.75
C TYR A 209 -3.05 -18.26 0.67
N SER A 210 -4.11 -18.76 1.31
CA SER A 210 -4.52 -20.16 1.14
C SER A 210 -4.97 -20.45 -0.29
N ARG A 211 -5.77 -19.57 -0.89
CA ARG A 211 -6.19 -19.72 -2.30
C ARG A 211 -5.00 -19.59 -3.25
N LYS A 212 -4.08 -18.67 -2.99
CA LYS A 212 -2.86 -18.51 -3.79
C LYS A 212 -1.95 -19.74 -3.71
N ALA A 213 -1.69 -20.24 -2.50
CA ALA A 213 -0.84 -21.40 -2.28
C ALA A 213 -1.39 -22.68 -2.93
N LEU A 214 -2.70 -22.92 -2.84
CA LEU A 214 -3.33 -24.14 -3.36
C LEU A 214 -3.54 -24.10 -4.88
N TRP A 215 -3.99 -22.96 -5.41
CA TRP A 215 -4.52 -22.89 -6.77
C TRP A 215 -3.69 -22.03 -7.74
N HIS A 216 -2.78 -21.18 -7.25
CA HIS A 216 -2.03 -20.26 -8.12
C HIS A 216 -0.54 -20.54 -8.14
N TYR A 217 0.14 -20.47 -6.99
CA TYR A 217 1.61 -20.50 -6.95
C TYR A 217 2.24 -21.76 -7.58
N PRO A 218 1.68 -22.98 -7.44
CA PRO A 218 2.25 -24.17 -8.09
C PRO A 218 2.09 -24.17 -9.62
N TRP A 219 1.04 -23.50 -10.13
CA TRP A 219 0.54 -23.66 -11.50
C TRP A 219 0.70 -22.40 -12.37
N ARG A 220 1.05 -21.23 -11.81
CA ARG A 220 1.20 -19.98 -12.57
C ARG A 220 2.63 -19.67 -12.98
N GLY A 221 2.79 -19.43 -14.28
CA GLY A 221 3.94 -18.75 -14.89
C GLY A 221 5.16 -19.63 -15.15
N THR A 222 6.14 -19.02 -15.79
CA THR A 222 7.51 -19.52 -16.00
C THR A 222 8.49 -18.41 -15.57
N GLY A 223 9.80 -18.66 -15.59
CA GLY A 223 10.79 -17.60 -15.31
C GLY A 223 11.03 -17.30 -13.82
N TYR A 224 11.51 -16.09 -13.54
CA TYR A 224 12.00 -15.70 -12.21
C TYR A 224 10.86 -15.56 -11.20
N ARG A 225 9.73 -14.96 -11.59
CA ARG A 225 8.59 -14.77 -10.68
C ARG A 225 8.12 -16.08 -10.07
N ARG A 226 8.09 -17.19 -10.84
CA ARG A 226 7.72 -18.51 -10.31
C ARG A 226 8.71 -18.99 -9.24
N LYS A 227 10.02 -18.81 -9.46
CA LYS A 227 11.05 -19.14 -8.48
C LYS A 227 10.87 -18.31 -7.20
N TYR A 228 10.61 -17.02 -7.35
CA TYR A 228 10.34 -16.12 -6.23
C TYR A 228 9.11 -16.56 -5.43
N LEU A 229 7.99 -16.83 -6.11
CA LEU A 229 6.74 -17.29 -5.50
C LEU A 229 6.92 -18.60 -4.70
N LEU A 230 7.62 -19.58 -5.27
CA LEU A 230 7.93 -20.83 -4.57
C LEU A 230 8.88 -20.60 -3.38
N GLY A 231 9.81 -19.65 -3.50
CA GLY A 231 10.65 -19.17 -2.40
C GLY A 231 9.82 -18.60 -1.25
N CYS A 232 8.89 -17.69 -1.55
CA CYS A 232 7.95 -17.13 -0.57
C CYS A 232 7.09 -18.22 0.08
N LEU A 233 6.56 -19.16 -0.69
CA LEU A 233 5.76 -20.26 -0.15
C LEU A 233 6.59 -21.14 0.80
N LYS A 234 7.83 -21.45 0.43
CA LYS A 234 8.77 -22.21 1.28
C LYS A 234 9.11 -21.44 2.56
N ALA A 235 9.39 -20.14 2.45
CA ALA A 235 9.66 -19.27 3.60
C ALA A 235 8.45 -19.19 4.53
N PHE A 236 7.25 -19.03 3.97
CA PHE A 236 6.00 -19.01 4.71
C PHE A 236 5.73 -20.34 5.40
N ALA A 237 5.90 -21.48 4.71
CA ALA A 237 5.76 -22.80 5.32
C ALA A 237 6.75 -23.01 6.46
N LYS A 238 8.01 -22.59 6.29
CA LYS A 238 9.04 -22.65 7.34
C LYS A 238 8.69 -21.77 8.54
N ALA A 239 8.25 -20.55 8.31
CA ALA A 239 7.91 -19.60 9.37
C ALA A 239 6.59 -19.95 10.08
N GLY A 240 5.61 -20.49 9.35
CA GLY A 240 4.38 -21.05 9.91
C GLY A 240 4.66 -22.28 10.77
N PHE A 241 5.55 -23.17 10.34
CA PHE A 241 6.02 -24.31 11.15
C PHE A 241 6.79 -23.84 12.40
N ALA A 242 7.63 -22.82 12.26
CA ALA A 242 8.37 -22.22 13.39
C ALA A 242 7.50 -21.32 14.29
N ARG A 243 6.24 -21.05 13.92
CA ARG A 243 5.30 -20.16 14.63
C ARG A 243 5.84 -18.75 14.92
N THR A 244 6.77 -18.25 14.12
CA THR A 244 7.41 -16.93 14.29
C THR A 244 6.70 -15.80 13.53
N PHE A 245 5.57 -16.08 12.87
CA PHE A 245 4.87 -15.08 12.06
C PHE A 245 4.10 -14.07 12.93
N TYR A 246 4.45 -12.78 12.78
CA TYR A 246 3.78 -11.60 13.35
C TYR A 246 3.64 -11.47 14.87
N ASP A 247 4.29 -12.32 15.68
CA ASP A 247 4.22 -12.22 17.15
C ASP A 247 2.75 -12.21 17.69
N LEU A 248 1.78 -12.67 16.90
CA LEU A 248 0.34 -12.62 17.22
C LEU A 248 0.01 -13.42 18.49
N GLY A 249 0.84 -14.42 18.82
CA GLY A 249 0.79 -15.14 20.09
C GLY A 249 1.04 -14.23 21.31
N LYS A 250 1.81 -13.14 21.18
CA LYS A 250 1.99 -12.14 22.25
C LYS A 250 0.73 -11.30 22.48
N ALA A 251 -0.13 -11.18 21.47
CA ALA A 251 -1.44 -10.56 21.59
C ALA A 251 -2.55 -11.56 21.94
N ASN A 252 -2.19 -12.82 22.22
CA ASN A 252 -3.10 -13.94 22.47
C ASN A 252 -4.09 -14.23 21.31
N TYR A 253 -3.71 -13.89 20.08
CA TYR A 253 -4.51 -14.18 18.89
C TYR A 253 -4.02 -15.45 18.17
N TRP A 254 -4.88 -16.46 18.15
CA TRP A 254 -4.67 -17.77 17.52
C TRP A 254 -5.62 -18.04 16.35
N GLY A 255 -6.64 -17.19 16.17
CA GLY A 255 -7.65 -17.30 15.12
C GLY A 255 -9.00 -16.71 15.54
N PRO A 256 -10.06 -16.94 14.74
CA PRO A 256 -11.39 -16.40 15.04
C PRO A 256 -11.91 -16.80 16.43
N GLN A 257 -11.55 -18.00 16.90
CA GLN A 257 -11.97 -18.53 18.20
C GLN A 257 -11.33 -17.82 19.39
N SER A 258 -10.20 -17.14 19.21
CA SER A 258 -9.49 -16.41 20.27
C SER A 258 -9.79 -14.91 20.28
N LYS A 259 -10.71 -14.44 19.43
CA LYS A 259 -10.99 -13.02 19.24
C LYS A 259 -11.34 -12.30 20.55
N GLU A 260 -12.15 -12.92 21.40
CA GLU A 260 -12.56 -12.35 22.70
C GLU A 260 -11.40 -12.27 23.72
N GLY A 261 -10.33 -13.04 23.51
CA GLY A 261 -9.16 -13.09 24.39
C GLY A 261 -7.97 -12.25 23.91
N VAL A 262 -8.13 -11.45 22.85
CA VAL A 262 -7.04 -10.63 22.28
C VAL A 262 -6.66 -9.53 23.24
N ASN A 263 -5.37 -9.42 23.55
CA ASN A 263 -4.82 -8.34 24.36
C ASN A 263 -3.59 -7.74 23.69
N PHE A 264 -3.69 -6.51 23.20
CA PHE A 264 -2.61 -5.81 22.51
C PHE A 264 -1.46 -5.34 23.41
N ASN A 265 -1.63 -5.43 24.75
CA ASN A 265 -0.68 -4.97 25.76
C ASN A 265 -0.25 -3.52 25.52
N PHE A 266 -1.24 -2.63 25.36
CA PHE A 266 -0.99 -1.20 25.20
C PHE A 266 -0.55 -0.57 26.52
N ASP A 267 0.58 0.13 26.51
CA ASP A 267 1.00 0.97 27.62
C ASP A 267 0.19 2.29 27.60
N ARG A 268 -0.88 2.32 28.41
CA ARG A 268 -1.75 3.50 28.56
C ARG A 268 -1.15 4.61 29.43
N THR A 269 0.02 4.39 30.03
CA THR A 269 0.72 5.42 30.81
C THR A 269 1.44 6.43 29.93
N ARG A 270 1.72 6.07 28.67
CA ARG A 270 2.33 6.96 27.68
C ARG A 270 1.30 7.94 27.15
N THR A 271 1.57 9.23 27.33
CA THR A 271 0.78 10.34 26.81
C THR A 271 1.65 11.24 25.95
N ILE A 272 1.10 11.85 24.91
CA ILE A 272 1.80 12.87 24.13
C ILE A 272 1.88 14.17 24.93
N ALA A 273 3.06 14.79 25.00
CA ALA A 273 3.20 16.10 25.62
C ALA A 273 2.57 17.17 24.70
N PRO A 274 1.74 18.11 25.21
CA PRO A 274 1.11 19.14 24.38
C PRO A 274 2.10 19.96 23.54
N ALA A 275 3.27 20.27 24.10
CA ALA A 275 4.34 21.01 23.42
C ALA A 275 4.91 20.26 22.20
N GLN A 276 4.87 18.92 22.20
CA GLN A 276 5.32 18.11 21.08
C GLN A 276 4.32 18.14 19.91
N MET A 277 3.04 18.45 20.16
CA MET A 277 2.03 18.51 19.09
C MET A 277 2.12 19.82 18.29
N ASP A 278 2.49 20.93 18.93
CA ASP A 278 2.62 22.24 18.28
C ASP A 278 3.89 22.33 17.42
N ASP A 279 4.99 21.70 17.85
CA ASP A 279 6.27 21.69 17.12
C ASP A 279 6.22 20.86 15.81
N TRP A 280 5.28 19.94 15.69
CA TRP A 280 5.21 19.01 14.56
C TRP A 280 4.41 19.53 13.37
N LEU A 281 3.73 20.68 13.55
CA LEU A 281 3.05 21.37 12.47
C LEU A 281 4.05 22.31 11.80
N SER A 282 4.59 21.90 10.66
CA SER A 282 5.25 22.88 9.80
C SER A 282 4.21 23.87 9.26
N THR A 283 4.59 25.13 9.12
CA THR A 283 3.71 26.17 8.53
C THR A 283 3.22 25.77 7.14
N ALA A 284 3.98 24.91 6.44
CA ALA A 284 3.64 24.35 5.13
C ALA A 284 2.48 23.35 5.21
N ASP A 285 2.43 22.49 6.24
CA ASP A 285 1.37 21.49 6.43
C ASP A 285 0.04 22.14 6.82
N ILE A 286 0.09 23.20 7.62
CA ILE A 286 -1.09 24.02 7.93
C ILE A 286 -1.64 24.67 6.64
N ALA A 287 -0.76 25.16 5.78
CA ALA A 287 -1.14 25.82 4.53
C ALA A 287 -1.63 24.84 3.46
N SER A 288 -1.13 23.60 3.43
CA SER A 288 -1.59 22.55 2.51
C SER A 288 -2.95 22.01 2.94
N ALA A 289 -3.16 21.73 4.23
CA ALA A 289 -4.43 21.30 4.79
C ALA A 289 -5.53 22.36 4.60
N LYS A 290 -5.23 23.66 4.82
CA LYS A 290 -6.16 24.75 4.52
C LYS A 290 -6.53 24.83 3.04
N ARG A 291 -5.58 24.61 2.12
CA ARG A 291 -5.83 24.58 0.67
C ARG A 291 -6.69 23.39 0.26
N ALA A 292 -6.41 22.21 0.79
CA ALA A 292 -7.19 21.00 0.53
C ALA A 292 -8.64 21.16 1.04
N ARG A 293 -8.81 21.68 2.26
CA ARG A 293 -10.13 21.97 2.83
C ARG A 293 -10.90 23.03 2.04
N LYS A 294 -10.25 24.10 1.60
CA LYS A 294 -10.86 25.12 0.74
C LYS A 294 -11.32 24.52 -0.60
N LYS A 295 -10.47 23.71 -1.24
CA LYS A 295 -10.80 23.04 -2.50
C LYS A 295 -11.99 22.08 -2.36
N ALA A 296 -12.10 21.39 -1.22
CA ALA A 296 -13.23 20.51 -0.91
C ALA A 296 -14.54 21.27 -0.61
N LEU A 297 -14.45 22.49 -0.07
CA LEU A 297 -15.60 23.38 0.14
C LEU A 297 -16.07 24.01 -1.18
N ASP A 298 -15.14 24.48 -2.02
CA ASP A 298 -15.43 25.05 -3.34
C ASP A 298 -16.10 24.02 -4.28
N THR A 299 -15.80 22.72 -4.13
CA THR A 299 -16.47 21.65 -4.89
C THR A 299 -17.86 21.30 -4.36
N LYS A 300 -18.19 21.62 -3.11
CA LYS A 300 -19.53 21.44 -2.54
C LYS A 300 -20.51 22.54 -2.96
N GLU A 301 -20.03 23.71 -3.41
CA GLU A 301 -20.88 24.83 -3.86
C GLU A 301 -21.33 24.74 -5.33
N LEU A 302 -20.81 23.80 -6.11
CA LEU A 302 -21.34 23.49 -7.45
C LEU A 302 -22.65 22.69 -7.33
N VAL A 303 -23.74 23.41 -7.07
CA VAL A 303 -25.12 22.92 -7.18
C VAL A 303 -25.39 22.57 -8.64
N ILE A 304 -25.34 21.28 -8.98
CA ILE A 304 -25.87 20.76 -10.25
C ILE A 304 -27.35 20.46 -10.03
N PRO A 305 -28.28 21.01 -10.84
CA PRO A 305 -29.71 20.77 -10.67
C PRO A 305 -30.06 19.30 -10.92
N ALA A 306 -31.05 18.82 -10.17
CA ALA A 306 -31.48 17.44 -10.14
C ALA A 306 -31.90 16.91 -11.53
N CYS A 307 -31.39 15.71 -11.84
CA CYS A 307 -31.92 14.67 -12.72
C CYS A 307 -32.86 15.06 -13.88
N GLY A 308 -32.36 14.88 -15.10
CA GLY A 308 -33.07 14.19 -16.19
C GLY A 308 -34.46 14.70 -16.59
N GLY A 309 -34.49 15.65 -17.52
CA GLY A 309 -35.64 15.92 -18.40
C GLY A 309 -35.10 16.26 -19.79
N GLY A 310 -35.54 15.53 -20.82
CA GLY A 310 -35.15 15.77 -22.20
C GLY A 310 -35.50 17.19 -22.66
N THR A 311 -34.76 17.70 -23.64
CA THR A 311 -34.86 19.07 -24.17
C THR A 311 -36.11 19.34 -25.04
N GLU A 312 -37.24 18.68 -24.79
CA GLU A 312 -38.49 19.04 -25.43
C GLU A 312 -39.63 19.12 -24.42
N GLN A 313 -40.34 20.26 -24.47
CA GLN A 313 -41.56 20.64 -23.75
C GLN A 313 -41.39 21.58 -22.56
N ALA A 314 -41.24 22.87 -22.86
CA ALA A 314 -41.85 23.98 -22.11
C ALA A 314 -41.76 25.29 -22.93
N LYS A 315 -42.46 25.33 -24.07
CA LYS A 315 -43.03 26.57 -24.61
C LYS A 315 -44.52 26.43 -24.47
N GLU A 316 -45.06 26.76 -23.30
CA GLU A 316 -46.40 27.33 -23.18
C GLU A 316 -46.68 27.71 -21.73
N LEU A 317 -47.25 28.91 -21.60
CA LEU A 317 -48.01 29.44 -20.46
C LEU A 317 -47.19 30.09 -19.33
N LEU A 318 -46.96 31.39 -19.59
CA LEU A 318 -47.09 32.57 -18.71
C LEU A 318 -46.51 32.52 -17.29
#